data_AF-A0A0S2FBR8-F1
#
_entry.id   AF-A0A0S2FBR8-F1
#
_cell.length_a   1.000
_cell.length_b   1.000
_cell.length_c   1.000
_cell.angle_alpha   90.00
_cell.angle_beta   90.00
_cell.angle_gamma   90.00
#
_symmetry.space_group_name_H-M   'P 1'
#
loop_
_entity.id
_entity.type
_entity.pdbx_description
1 polymer ?
#
loop_
_entity_poly.entity_id
_entity_poly.type
_entity_poly.pdbx_seq_one_letter_code
_entity_poly.pdbx_strand_id
1 'polypeptide(L)'
;MNMRSEQHEALQSFETEGLRVRAGLRVASTLLLAGAPITLNYFVEIEGPGRLHLAVGGDRAKQRPAGFAFRATLADAGTTLADPCAGVPDVGGPIGLVVVAADTPWRQSLLLNQFVALENTRRAIADGEHDLLTLTCRRALKLATSEDGALDLADATPLELTLSFFLERDDAAVAATAASLAQEVFEGPIERREPALSELFAMRDAARVQIRALTQHPQASVAERARQVLDALESVS
;
A
#
# COMPACT_ATOMS: atom_id res chain seq x y z
N MET A 1 11.28 -17.58 -22.39
CA MET A 1 10.35 -16.53 -22.84
C MET A 1 10.56 -15.35 -21.90
N ASN A 2 11.31 -14.34 -22.34
CA ASN A 2 11.65 -13.18 -21.51
C ASN A 2 10.43 -12.26 -21.44
N MET A 3 9.57 -12.46 -20.44
CA MET A 3 8.66 -11.43 -19.95
C MET A 3 9.54 -10.29 -19.41
N ARG A 4 9.93 -9.40 -20.31
CA ARG A 4 10.42 -8.07 -19.93
C ARG A 4 9.38 -7.49 -18.99
N SER A 5 9.84 -7.05 -17.83
CA SER A 5 9.13 -6.20 -16.88
C SER A 5 8.30 -5.18 -17.65
N GLU A 6 7.03 -5.49 -17.90
CA GLU A 6 6.03 -4.48 -18.18
C GLU A 6 5.97 -3.69 -16.89
N GLN A 7 6.60 -2.51 -16.90
CA GLN A 7 6.54 -1.62 -15.76
C GLN A 7 5.08 -1.19 -15.65
N HIS A 8 4.35 -1.84 -14.76
CA HIS A 8 3.05 -1.41 -14.29
C HIS A 8 3.28 -0.07 -13.57
N GLU A 9 3.33 1.02 -14.32
CA GLU A 9 3.56 2.38 -13.85
C GLU A 9 2.48 3.32 -14.39
N ALA A 10 1.98 4.17 -13.50
CA ALA A 10 1.10 5.28 -13.80
C ALA A 10 1.80 6.57 -13.40
N LEU A 11 1.79 7.59 -14.26
CA LEU A 11 2.47 8.86 -14.03
C LEU A 11 1.60 10.04 -14.46
N GLN A 12 1.76 11.16 -13.76
CA GLN A 12 1.16 12.44 -14.10
C GLN A 12 2.24 13.53 -13.95
N SER A 13 2.32 14.41 -14.94
CA SER A 13 3.16 15.60 -14.91
C SER A 13 2.30 16.84 -14.67
N PHE A 14 2.82 17.79 -13.90
CA PHE A 14 2.19 19.09 -13.67
C PHE A 14 3.26 20.14 -13.32
N GLU A 15 2.88 21.40 -13.33
CA GLU A 15 3.75 22.51 -12.91
C GLU A 15 3.26 23.07 -11.58
N THR A 16 4.20 23.43 -10.70
CA THR A 16 3.92 24.11 -9.42
C THR A 16 5.10 24.98 -9.06
N GLU A 17 4.85 26.21 -8.60
CA GLU A 17 5.92 27.15 -8.22
C GLU A 17 7.02 27.34 -9.29
N GLY A 18 6.64 27.29 -10.58
CA GLY A 18 7.56 27.40 -11.71
C GLY A 18 8.45 26.19 -11.97
N LEU A 19 8.23 25.07 -11.27
CA LEU A 19 8.95 23.82 -11.44
C LEU A 19 8.03 22.74 -12.03
N ARG A 20 8.58 21.95 -12.96
CA ARG A 20 7.87 20.79 -13.51
C ARG A 20 8.07 19.59 -12.59
N VAL A 21 6.97 18.95 -12.22
CA VAL A 21 6.93 17.84 -11.28
C VAL A 21 6.34 16.62 -11.98
N ARG A 22 6.92 15.45 -11.70
CA ARG A 22 6.37 14.14 -12.04
C ARG A 22 6.00 13.41 -10.77
N ALA A 23 4.75 12.98 -10.66
CA ALA A 23 4.31 12.08 -9.61
C ALA A 23 3.78 10.80 -10.24
N GLY A 24 4.01 9.67 -9.58
CA GLY A 24 3.62 8.39 -10.12
C GLY A 24 3.52 7.28 -9.10
N LEU A 25 3.08 6.14 -9.58
CA LEU A 25 2.86 4.92 -8.81
C LEU A 25 3.29 3.75 -9.67
N ARG A 26 4.07 2.83 -9.11
CA ARG A 26 4.47 1.60 -9.79
C ARG A 26 4.40 0.39 -8.89
N VAL A 27 4.14 -0.78 -9.47
CA VAL A 27 4.21 -2.05 -8.73
C VAL A 27 5.66 -2.36 -8.35
N ALA A 28 5.88 -2.72 -7.08
CA ALA A 28 7.19 -3.10 -6.55
C ALA A 28 7.30 -4.60 -6.26
N SER A 29 6.18 -5.27 -5.96
CA SER A 29 6.14 -6.72 -5.77
C SER A 29 6.51 -7.47 -7.05
N THR A 30 7.25 -8.57 -6.89
CA THR A 30 7.60 -9.48 -7.99
C THR A 30 6.51 -10.50 -8.28
N LEU A 31 5.75 -10.90 -7.25
CA LEU A 31 4.62 -11.81 -7.35
C LEU A 31 3.32 -11.04 -7.09
N LEU A 32 2.38 -11.15 -8.02
CA LEU A 32 1.09 -10.46 -7.98
C LEU A 32 -0.02 -11.50 -7.82
N LEU A 33 -0.14 -12.01 -6.60
CA LEU A 33 -1.08 -13.09 -6.27
C LEU A 33 -2.34 -12.53 -5.61
N ALA A 34 -3.48 -13.16 -5.92
CA ALA A 34 -4.75 -12.90 -5.26
C ALA A 34 -4.65 -13.11 -3.74
N GLY A 35 -4.89 -12.07 -2.94
CA GLY A 35 -4.81 -12.11 -1.48
C GLY A 35 -3.40 -12.05 -0.86
N ALA A 36 -2.33 -12.02 -1.66
CA ALA A 36 -0.97 -11.79 -1.19
C ALA A 36 -0.69 -10.29 -0.92
N PRO A 37 0.37 -9.94 -0.17
CA PRO A 37 0.78 -8.56 0.01
C PRO A 37 1.32 -7.98 -1.31
N ILE A 38 0.76 -6.85 -1.75
CA ILE A 38 1.21 -6.13 -2.93
C ILE A 38 1.77 -4.77 -2.53
N THR A 39 3.05 -4.56 -2.80
CA THR A 39 3.75 -3.32 -2.52
C THR A 39 3.78 -2.46 -3.77
N LEU A 40 3.43 -1.19 -3.60
CA LEU A 40 3.51 -0.15 -4.61
C LEU A 40 4.55 0.88 -4.18
N ASN A 41 5.29 1.41 -5.15
CA ASN A 41 6.18 2.55 -4.95
C ASN A 41 5.50 3.80 -5.48
N TYR A 42 5.01 4.65 -4.58
CA TYR A 42 4.62 6.01 -4.93
C TYR A 42 5.87 6.90 -5.01
N PHE A 43 5.85 7.85 -5.93
CA PHE A 43 6.99 8.72 -6.13
C PHE A 43 6.67 10.13 -6.59
N VAL A 44 7.58 11.05 -6.26
CA VAL A 44 7.57 12.45 -6.71
C VAL A 44 8.97 12.86 -7.12
N GLU A 45 9.09 13.49 -8.28
CA GLU A 45 10.34 13.95 -8.89
C GLU A 45 10.15 15.37 -9.40
N ILE A 46 11.23 16.15 -9.39
CA ILE A 46 11.27 17.49 -9.99
C ILE A 46 12.18 17.43 -11.21
N GLU A 47 11.73 18.01 -12.32
CA GLU A 47 12.54 18.21 -13.51
C GLU A 47 13.23 19.58 -13.45
N GLY A 48 14.56 19.59 -13.55
CA GLY A 48 15.36 20.82 -13.56
C GLY A 48 15.90 21.25 -12.19
N PRO A 49 16.66 22.37 -12.13
CA PRO A 49 17.26 22.84 -10.90
C PRO A 49 16.19 23.44 -9.98
N GLY A 50 16.03 22.87 -8.79
CA GLY A 50 15.05 23.34 -7.82
C GLY A 50 14.84 22.36 -6.69
N ARG A 51 14.15 22.82 -5.64
CA ARG A 51 13.70 21.99 -4.54
C ARG A 51 12.33 22.45 -4.07
N LEU A 52 11.50 21.49 -3.66
CA LEU A 52 10.20 21.72 -3.06
C LEU A 52 10.11 20.91 -1.76
N HIS A 53 9.32 21.40 -0.83
CA HIS A 53 8.95 20.71 0.40
C HIS A 53 7.62 19.99 0.18
N LEU A 54 7.52 18.78 0.68
CA LEU A 54 6.32 17.95 0.66
C LEU A 54 5.97 17.53 2.08
N ALA A 55 4.74 17.80 2.50
CA ALA A 55 4.19 17.21 3.71
C ALA A 55 3.86 15.73 3.48
N VAL A 56 4.37 14.88 4.38
CA VAL A 56 4.11 13.44 4.40
C VAL A 56 3.59 13.08 5.79
N GLY A 57 2.54 12.28 5.86
CA GLY A 57 1.90 11.93 7.13
C GLY A 57 1.46 10.49 7.20
N GLY A 58 1.11 10.06 8.39
CA GLY A 58 0.41 8.80 8.65
C GLY A 58 -0.95 9.05 9.28
N ASP A 59 -1.86 8.10 9.12
CA ASP A 59 -3.13 8.02 9.86
C ASP A 59 -2.95 7.02 11.00
N ARG A 60 -3.07 7.47 12.24
CA ARG A 60 -2.88 6.61 13.43
C ARG A 60 -4.00 5.60 13.60
N ALA A 61 -5.23 5.94 13.27
CA ALA A 61 -6.37 5.03 13.40
C ALA A 61 -6.28 3.92 12.37
N LYS A 62 -5.89 4.25 11.14
CA LYS A 62 -5.78 3.29 10.03
C LYS A 62 -4.40 2.61 9.93
N GLN A 63 -3.41 3.10 10.69
CA GLN A 63 -2.02 2.62 10.71
C GLN A 63 -1.38 2.53 9.31
N ARG A 64 -1.65 3.52 8.46
CA ARG A 64 -1.16 3.57 7.08
C ARG A 64 -0.78 5.01 6.67
N PRO A 65 -0.03 5.21 5.58
CA PRO A 65 0.25 6.55 5.05
C PRO A 65 -1.04 7.35 4.80
N ALA A 66 -1.05 8.62 5.21
CA ALA A 66 -2.18 9.51 5.05
C ALA A 66 -2.25 10.14 3.64
N GLY A 67 -3.42 10.69 3.30
CA GLY A 67 -3.62 11.43 2.04
C GLY A 67 -3.76 10.56 0.78
N PHE A 68 -3.77 9.24 0.93
CA PHE A 68 -4.04 8.31 -0.17
C PHE A 68 -5.44 7.72 -0.07
N ALA A 69 -6.14 7.68 -1.19
CA ALA A 69 -7.39 6.95 -1.35
C ALA A 69 -7.27 6.05 -2.59
N PHE A 70 -7.61 4.77 -2.44
CA PHE A 70 -7.59 3.81 -3.54
C PHE A 70 -9.00 3.33 -3.85
N ARG A 71 -9.25 3.10 -5.14
CA ARG A 71 -10.38 2.34 -5.64
C ARG A 71 -9.82 1.21 -6.50
N ALA A 72 -10.33 0.01 -6.32
CA ALA A 72 -9.86 -1.15 -7.05
C ALA A 72 -11.03 -1.97 -7.58
N THR A 73 -10.91 -2.44 -8.80
CA THR A 73 -11.90 -3.29 -9.47
C THR A 73 -11.21 -4.43 -10.20
N LEU A 74 -11.78 -5.64 -10.11
CA LEU A 74 -11.45 -6.75 -10.99
C LEU A 74 -12.26 -6.64 -12.28
N ALA A 75 -11.59 -6.68 -13.44
CA ALA A 75 -12.21 -6.39 -14.72
C ALA A 75 -13.24 -7.45 -15.11
N ASP A 76 -12.88 -8.73 -15.06
CA ASP A 76 -13.75 -9.81 -15.52
C ASP A 76 -14.83 -10.14 -14.49
N ALA A 77 -14.48 -10.11 -13.20
CA ALA A 77 -15.45 -10.30 -12.12
C ALA A 77 -16.36 -9.08 -11.88
N GLY A 78 -16.07 -7.91 -12.47
CA GLY A 78 -16.80 -6.66 -12.21
C GLY A 78 -16.84 -6.25 -10.73
N THR A 79 -15.95 -6.82 -9.91
CA THR A 79 -16.03 -6.76 -8.46
C THR A 79 -15.22 -5.57 -7.95
N THR A 80 -15.89 -4.65 -7.26
CA THR A 80 -15.19 -3.56 -6.55
C THR A 80 -14.67 -4.08 -5.22
N LEU A 81 -13.40 -3.82 -4.94
CA LEU A 81 -12.76 -4.20 -3.70
C LEU A 81 -12.86 -3.04 -2.71
N ALA A 82 -13.34 -3.34 -1.50
CA ALA A 82 -13.55 -2.33 -0.47
C ALA A 82 -12.22 -1.90 0.20
N ASP A 83 -12.21 -0.69 0.74
CA ASP A 83 -11.18 -0.28 1.70
C ASP A 83 -11.45 -0.97 3.05
N PRO A 84 -10.51 -1.77 3.60
CA PRO A 84 -10.70 -2.47 4.86
C PRO A 84 -10.92 -1.54 6.06
N CYS A 85 -10.55 -0.27 5.96
CA CYS A 85 -10.74 0.76 6.97
C CYS A 85 -11.83 1.76 6.57
N ALA A 86 -12.71 1.41 5.62
CA ALA A 86 -13.87 2.24 5.28
C ALA A 86 -14.71 2.53 6.54
N GLY A 87 -15.00 3.80 6.78
CA GLY A 87 -15.77 4.24 7.96
C GLY A 87 -14.94 4.44 9.23
N VAL A 88 -13.66 4.05 9.26
CA VAL A 88 -12.75 4.44 10.35
C VAL A 88 -12.45 5.94 10.24
N PRO A 89 -12.75 6.76 11.25
CA PRO A 89 -12.47 8.19 11.22
C PRO A 89 -10.99 8.47 10.98
N ASP A 90 -10.70 9.52 10.20
CA ASP A 90 -9.35 10.07 10.13
C ASP A 90 -9.07 10.86 11.41
N VAL A 91 -8.10 10.41 12.19
CA VAL A 91 -7.65 11.07 13.44
C VAL A 91 -6.30 11.76 13.25
N GLY A 92 -5.82 11.84 12.01
CA GLY A 92 -4.49 12.31 11.67
C GLY A 92 -3.38 11.44 12.25
N GLY A 93 -2.17 12.00 12.26
CA GLY A 93 -0.99 11.36 12.81
C GLY A 93 0.24 12.25 12.68
N PRO A 94 1.45 11.70 12.91
CA PRO A 94 2.67 12.45 12.73
C PRO A 94 2.77 12.94 11.28
N ILE A 95 3.06 14.22 11.12
CA ILE A 95 3.37 14.85 9.84
C ILE A 95 4.85 15.23 9.87
N GLY A 96 5.55 14.90 8.80
CA GLY A 96 6.91 15.33 8.54
C GLY A 96 6.99 16.08 7.22
N LEU A 97 8.08 16.82 7.04
CA LEU A 97 8.42 17.47 5.79
C LEU A 97 9.61 16.76 5.15
N VAL A 98 9.52 16.53 3.85
CA VAL A 98 10.62 16.01 3.04
C VAL A 98 10.95 16.98 1.94
N VAL A 99 12.23 17.08 1.61
CA VAL A 99 12.68 17.86 0.45
C VAL A 99 12.67 16.95 -0.77
N VAL A 100 12.05 17.41 -1.83
CA VAL A 100 12.09 16.82 -3.16
C VAL A 100 12.96 17.71 -4.03
N ALA A 101 13.96 17.13 -4.69
CA ALA A 101 14.84 17.82 -5.64
C ALA A 101 15.14 16.89 -6.82
N ALA A 102 15.74 17.42 -7.89
CA ALA A 102 16.05 16.62 -9.09
C ALA A 102 17.02 15.45 -8.82
N ASP A 103 17.98 15.65 -7.91
CA ASP A 103 18.93 14.62 -7.47
C ASP A 103 18.40 13.77 -6.30
N THR A 104 17.32 14.23 -5.65
CA THR A 104 16.75 13.63 -4.46
C THR A 104 15.24 13.42 -4.66
N PRO A 105 14.84 12.49 -5.53
CA PRO A 105 13.42 12.18 -5.72
C PRO A 105 12.87 11.52 -4.47
N TRP A 106 11.63 11.86 -4.11
CA TRP A 106 10.99 11.25 -2.96
C TRP A 106 10.24 9.98 -3.37
N ARG A 107 10.34 8.94 -2.54
CA ARG A 107 9.71 7.63 -2.73
C ARG A 107 9.02 7.21 -1.45
N GLN A 108 7.87 6.57 -1.57
CA GLN A 108 7.16 5.95 -0.46
C GLN A 108 6.63 4.58 -0.85
N SER A 109 6.97 3.57 -0.05
CA SER A 109 6.39 2.24 -0.15
C SER A 109 4.97 2.26 0.42
N LEU A 110 4.02 1.72 -0.33
CA LEU A 110 2.61 1.58 0.04
C LEU A 110 2.23 0.10 -0.05
N LEU A 111 1.70 -0.44 1.04
CA LEU A 111 1.14 -1.79 1.03
C LEU A 111 -0.33 -1.71 0.58
N LEU A 112 -0.63 -2.14 -0.64
CA LEU A 112 -1.96 -2.01 -1.25
C LEU A 112 -3.06 -2.67 -0.41
N ASN A 113 -2.75 -3.78 0.25
CA ASN A 113 -3.65 -4.51 1.15
C ASN A 113 -4.16 -3.67 2.34
N GLN A 114 -3.44 -2.60 2.71
CA GLN A 114 -3.90 -1.67 3.74
C GLN A 114 -5.02 -0.75 3.24
N PHE A 115 -5.18 -0.60 1.92
CA PHE A 115 -6.15 0.30 1.27
C PHE A 115 -7.22 -0.46 0.48
N VAL A 116 -6.98 -1.73 0.16
CA VAL A 116 -7.86 -2.56 -0.65
C VAL A 116 -7.89 -3.97 -0.06
N ALA A 117 -9.09 -4.51 0.15
CA ALA A 117 -9.30 -5.87 0.68
C ALA A 117 -9.00 -6.94 -0.37
N LEU A 118 -7.71 -7.13 -0.68
CA LEU A 118 -7.22 -8.08 -1.69
C LEU A 118 -7.50 -9.54 -1.33
N GLU A 119 -7.75 -9.89 -0.07
CA GLU A 119 -8.16 -11.23 0.32
C GLU A 119 -9.45 -11.69 -0.37
N ASN A 120 -10.32 -10.74 -0.75
CA ASN A 120 -11.57 -11.03 -1.44
C ASN A 120 -11.36 -11.44 -2.91
N THR A 121 -10.21 -11.12 -3.52
CA THR A 121 -9.93 -11.52 -4.91
C THR A 121 -9.80 -13.04 -5.05
N ARG A 122 -9.39 -13.74 -3.98
CA ARG A 122 -9.34 -15.21 -3.96
C ARG A 122 -10.71 -15.86 -4.13
N ARG A 123 -11.80 -15.17 -3.78
CA ARG A 123 -13.17 -15.67 -3.99
C ARG A 123 -13.71 -15.33 -5.37
N ALA A 124 -13.18 -14.27 -5.99
CA ALA A 124 -13.63 -13.77 -7.29
C ALA A 124 -12.90 -14.43 -8.47
N ILE A 125 -11.62 -14.73 -8.31
CA ILE A 125 -10.78 -15.37 -9.32
C ILE A 125 -10.84 -16.89 -9.11
N ALA A 126 -11.07 -17.66 -10.17
CA ALA A 126 -11.08 -19.13 -10.07
C ALA A 126 -9.66 -19.69 -9.87
N ASP A 127 -9.54 -20.89 -9.30
CA ASP A 127 -8.25 -21.49 -8.97
C ASP A 127 -7.40 -21.73 -10.24
N GLY A 128 -6.14 -21.29 -10.23
CA GLY A 128 -5.25 -21.32 -11.39
C GLY A 128 -5.54 -20.28 -12.49
N GLU A 129 -6.56 -19.44 -12.32
CA GLU A 129 -6.89 -18.37 -13.26
C GLU A 129 -6.28 -17.03 -12.84
N HIS A 130 -6.39 -16.04 -13.72
CA HIS A 130 -6.00 -14.66 -13.47
C HIS A 130 -7.13 -13.68 -13.82
N ASP A 131 -7.09 -12.48 -13.22
CA ASP A 131 -8.01 -11.38 -13.56
C ASP A 131 -7.22 -10.06 -13.51
N LEU A 132 -7.64 -9.08 -14.32
CA LEU A 132 -7.03 -7.76 -14.39
C LEU A 132 -7.54 -6.89 -13.23
N LEU A 133 -6.64 -6.55 -12.31
CA LEU A 133 -6.90 -5.54 -11.29
C LEU A 133 -6.66 -4.15 -11.88
N THR A 134 -7.70 -3.32 -11.91
CA THR A 134 -7.59 -1.88 -12.18
C THR A 134 -7.60 -1.12 -10.86
N LEU A 135 -6.59 -0.30 -10.63
CA LEU A 135 -6.38 0.46 -9.42
C LEU A 135 -6.33 1.96 -9.74
N THR A 136 -7.22 2.76 -9.15
CA THR A 136 -7.18 4.22 -9.19
C THR A 136 -6.75 4.76 -7.84
N CYS A 137 -5.59 5.40 -7.80
CA CYS A 137 -5.04 6.10 -6.65
C CYS A 137 -5.35 7.58 -6.74
N ARG A 138 -5.90 8.16 -5.68
CA ARG A 138 -6.11 9.59 -5.51
C ARG A 138 -5.28 10.13 -4.35
N ARG A 139 -4.63 11.27 -4.58
CA ARG A 139 -3.90 12.01 -3.55
C ARG A 139 -3.92 13.50 -3.86
N ALA A 140 -4.26 14.32 -2.88
CA ALA A 140 -3.99 15.76 -2.95
C ALA A 140 -2.51 15.99 -2.63
N LEU A 141 -1.77 16.61 -3.56
CA LEU A 141 -0.35 16.82 -3.45
C LEU A 141 -0.04 18.32 -3.35
N LYS A 142 0.45 18.75 -2.19
CA LYS A 142 0.99 20.08 -1.99
C LYS A 142 2.51 20.02 -1.99
N LEU A 143 3.11 20.77 -2.92
CA LEU A 143 4.55 21.01 -2.98
C LEU A 143 4.76 22.51 -2.96
N ALA A 144 5.68 22.99 -2.14
CA ALA A 144 5.96 24.42 -2.01
C ALA A 144 7.45 24.68 -1.83
N THR A 145 7.89 25.90 -2.15
CA THR A 145 9.29 26.31 -1.95
C THR A 145 9.61 26.59 -0.46
N SER A 146 8.59 26.77 0.38
CA SER A 146 8.70 26.93 1.84
C SER A 146 8.05 25.77 2.59
N GLU A 147 8.49 25.57 3.83
CA GLU A 147 7.94 24.55 4.74
C GLU A 147 6.48 24.84 5.11
N ASP A 148 6.17 26.08 5.51
CA ASP A 148 4.81 26.50 5.86
C ASP A 148 3.84 26.32 4.68
N GLY A 149 4.28 26.65 3.46
CA GLY A 149 3.48 26.48 2.26
C GLY A 149 3.20 25.01 1.92
N ALA A 150 4.07 24.08 2.32
CA ALA A 150 3.87 22.65 2.11
C ALA A 150 2.88 22.05 3.12
N LEU A 151 2.68 22.70 4.26
CA LEU A 151 1.71 22.31 5.30
C LEU A 151 0.29 22.85 5.02
N ASP A 152 0.16 23.89 4.21
CA ASP A 152 -1.14 24.44 3.80
C ASP A 152 -1.74 23.69 2.60
N LEU A 153 -2.81 22.94 2.85
CA LEU A 153 -3.47 22.12 1.84
C LEU A 153 -4.50 22.88 0.97
N ALA A 154 -4.73 24.18 1.18
CA ALA A 154 -5.78 24.93 0.48
C ALA A 154 -5.67 24.85 -1.06
N ASP A 155 -4.45 24.86 -1.59
CA ASP A 155 -4.16 24.78 -3.04
C ASP A 155 -3.37 23.51 -3.40
N ALA A 156 -3.72 22.36 -2.80
CA ALA A 156 -3.09 21.10 -3.15
C ALA A 156 -3.53 20.63 -4.56
N THR A 157 -2.58 20.22 -5.39
CA THR A 157 -2.85 19.67 -6.72
C THR A 157 -3.48 18.29 -6.61
N PRO A 158 -4.70 18.05 -7.12
CA PRO A 158 -5.28 16.72 -7.11
C PRO A 158 -4.57 15.81 -8.12
N LEU A 159 -4.08 14.67 -7.66
CA LEU A 159 -3.54 13.61 -8.50
C LEU A 159 -4.50 12.44 -8.55
N GLU A 160 -4.69 11.91 -9.76
CA GLU A 160 -5.44 10.68 -10.01
C GLU A 160 -4.60 9.79 -10.94
N LEU A 161 -4.08 8.70 -10.39
CA LEU A 161 -3.21 7.76 -11.10
C LEU A 161 -3.94 6.43 -11.27
N THR A 162 -4.07 5.96 -12.50
CA THR A 162 -4.70 4.65 -12.79
C THR A 162 -3.66 3.66 -13.28
N LEU A 163 -3.59 2.53 -12.59
CA LEU A 163 -2.65 1.44 -12.79
C LEU A 163 -3.42 0.14 -13.04
N SER A 164 -2.90 -0.75 -13.88
CA SER A 164 -3.54 -2.05 -14.14
C SER A 164 -2.51 -3.16 -14.24
N PHE A 165 -2.80 -4.30 -13.62
CA PHE A 165 -1.96 -5.50 -13.63
C PHE A 165 -2.78 -6.76 -13.33
N PHE A 166 -2.30 -7.91 -13.80
CA PHE A 166 -2.96 -9.18 -13.56
C PHE A 166 -2.67 -9.70 -12.15
N LEU A 167 -3.71 -10.22 -11.49
CA LEU A 167 -3.60 -11.02 -10.28
C LEU A 167 -3.80 -12.48 -10.66
N GLU A 168 -2.88 -13.34 -10.22
CA GLU A 168 -2.98 -14.78 -10.37
C GLU A 168 -3.53 -15.41 -9.09
N ARG A 169 -4.43 -16.39 -9.21
CA ARG A 169 -4.84 -17.21 -8.06
C ARG A 169 -3.98 -18.46 -7.96
N ASP A 170 -3.07 -18.43 -6.98
CA ASP A 170 -2.31 -19.58 -6.51
C ASP A 170 -2.39 -19.66 -4.98
N ASP A 171 -3.31 -20.47 -4.47
CA ASP A 171 -3.55 -20.62 -3.04
C ASP A 171 -2.35 -21.23 -2.29
N ALA A 172 -1.55 -22.06 -2.96
CA ALA A 172 -0.36 -22.67 -2.38
C ALA A 172 0.77 -21.65 -2.22
N ALA A 173 1.00 -20.81 -3.23
CA ALA A 173 1.97 -19.73 -3.17
C ALA A 173 1.58 -18.68 -2.12
N VAL A 174 0.30 -18.31 -2.01
CA VAL A 174 -0.19 -17.39 -0.96
C VAL A 174 0.05 -17.98 0.43
N ALA A 175 -0.25 -19.27 0.65
CA ALA A 175 0.02 -19.94 1.92
C ALA A 175 1.51 -19.99 2.25
N ALA A 176 2.38 -20.22 1.24
CA ALA A 176 3.82 -20.19 1.40
C ALA A 176 4.33 -18.78 1.75
N THR A 177 3.81 -17.73 1.11
CA THR A 177 4.11 -16.33 1.46
C THR A 177 3.73 -16.03 2.90
N ALA A 178 2.50 -16.38 3.33
CA ALA A 178 2.05 -16.18 4.70
C ALA A 178 2.95 -16.91 5.72
N ALA A 179 3.29 -18.16 5.43
CA ALA A 179 4.19 -18.95 6.28
C ALA A 179 5.58 -18.32 6.39
N SER A 180 6.16 -17.86 5.28
CA SER A 180 7.46 -17.20 5.26
C SER A 180 7.46 -15.89 6.07
N LEU A 181 6.41 -15.07 5.94
CA LEU A 181 6.28 -13.83 6.72
C LEU A 181 6.14 -14.13 8.22
N ALA A 182 5.33 -15.12 8.59
CA ALA A 182 5.19 -15.53 9.97
C ALA A 182 6.53 -16.02 10.55
N GLN A 183 7.29 -16.81 9.79
CA GLN A 183 8.61 -17.26 10.19
C GLN A 183 9.58 -16.07 10.40
N GLU A 184 9.59 -15.08 9.50
CA GLU A 184 10.40 -13.87 9.66
C GLU A 184 10.02 -13.09 10.92
N VAL A 185 8.74 -13.07 11.32
CA VAL A 185 8.30 -12.45 12.58
C VAL A 185 8.85 -13.20 13.80
N PHE A 186 8.80 -14.53 13.80
CA PHE A 186 9.30 -15.35 14.91
C PHE A 186 10.82 -15.32 15.03
N GLU A 187 11.52 -15.53 13.92
CA GLU A 187 12.94 -15.88 13.88
C GLU A 187 13.83 -14.79 13.27
N GLY A 188 13.26 -13.88 12.49
CA GLY A 188 14.00 -12.85 11.78
C GLY A 188 14.65 -11.81 12.70
N PRO A 189 15.57 -10.99 12.17
CA PRO A 189 16.16 -9.89 12.92
C PRO A 189 15.14 -8.78 13.19
N ILE A 190 15.32 -8.02 14.26
CA ILE A 190 14.31 -7.07 14.79
C ILE A 190 13.83 -6.09 13.72
N GLU A 191 14.74 -5.60 12.88
CA GLU A 191 14.47 -4.63 11.82
C GLU A 191 13.60 -5.18 10.67
N ARG A 192 13.51 -6.50 10.52
CA ARG A 192 12.67 -7.15 9.49
C ARG A 192 11.34 -7.67 10.02
N ARG A 193 11.21 -7.82 11.35
CA ARG A 193 9.99 -8.32 11.99
C ARG A 193 8.79 -7.41 11.77
N GLU A 194 8.93 -6.11 11.98
CA GLU A 194 7.79 -5.19 11.87
C GLU A 194 7.24 -5.10 10.43
N PRO A 195 8.09 -4.97 9.38
CA PRO A 195 7.62 -5.09 8.00
C PRO A 195 6.88 -6.41 7.72
N ALA A 196 7.46 -7.54 8.11
CA ALA A 196 6.83 -8.85 7.88
C ALA A 196 5.50 -9.01 8.62
N LEU A 197 5.41 -8.48 9.84
CA LEU A 197 4.19 -8.48 10.65
C LEU A 197 3.10 -7.63 9.99
N SER A 198 3.46 -6.44 9.51
CA SER A 198 2.55 -5.53 8.80
C SER A 198 2.01 -6.17 7.52
N GLU A 199 2.89 -6.78 6.72
CA GLU A 199 2.51 -7.51 5.49
C GLU A 199 1.57 -8.69 5.81
N LEU A 200 1.92 -9.51 6.80
CA LEU A 200 1.11 -10.66 7.20
C LEU A 200 -0.28 -10.24 7.70
N PHE A 201 -0.37 -9.20 8.53
CA PHE A 201 -1.66 -8.70 9.01
C PHE A 201 -2.51 -8.10 7.90
N ALA A 202 -1.88 -7.46 6.90
CA ALA A 202 -2.61 -6.93 5.75
C ALA A 202 -3.16 -8.03 4.83
N MET A 203 -2.62 -9.25 4.85
CA MET A 203 -3.19 -10.40 4.13
C MET A 203 -4.54 -10.87 4.72
N ARG A 204 -4.86 -10.51 5.98
CA ARG A 204 -6.18 -10.73 6.61
C ARG A 204 -6.61 -12.20 6.53
N ASP A 205 -7.77 -12.49 5.96
CA ASP A 205 -8.34 -13.84 5.87
C ASP A 205 -7.40 -14.81 5.12
N ALA A 206 -6.61 -14.32 4.16
CA ALA A 206 -5.66 -15.14 3.40
C ALA A 206 -4.49 -15.68 4.26
N ALA A 207 -4.19 -15.03 5.38
CA ALA A 207 -3.15 -15.45 6.33
C ALA A 207 -3.73 -15.85 7.71
N ARG A 208 -5.05 -16.09 7.82
CA ARG A 208 -5.74 -16.31 9.10
C ARG A 208 -5.06 -17.37 9.99
N VAL A 209 -4.60 -18.47 9.39
CA VAL A 209 -3.92 -19.57 10.11
C VAL A 209 -2.62 -19.07 10.75
N GLN A 210 -1.79 -18.35 10.00
CA GLN A 210 -0.51 -17.83 10.48
C GLN A 210 -0.71 -16.70 11.50
N ILE A 211 -1.68 -15.81 11.29
CA ILE A 211 -2.05 -14.79 12.28
C ILE A 211 -2.47 -15.44 13.60
N ARG A 212 -3.26 -16.51 13.55
CA ARG A 212 -3.63 -17.29 14.75
C ARG A 212 -2.43 -17.91 15.46
N ALA A 213 -1.43 -18.40 14.72
CA ALA A 213 -0.20 -18.90 15.35
C ALA A 213 0.54 -17.79 16.13
N LEU A 214 0.50 -16.55 15.65
CA LEU A 214 1.15 -15.41 16.33
C LEU A 214 0.50 -15.04 17.67
N THR A 215 -0.72 -15.49 18.00
CA THR A 215 -1.31 -15.22 19.33
C THR A 215 -0.56 -15.92 20.47
N GLN A 216 0.32 -16.86 20.14
CA GLN A 216 1.21 -17.58 21.05
C GLN A 216 2.67 -17.08 20.96
N HIS A 217 2.90 -15.95 20.29
CA HIS A 217 4.25 -15.41 20.09
C HIS A 217 4.89 -15.00 21.45
N PRO A 218 6.19 -15.28 21.70
CA PRO A 218 6.84 -14.97 22.97
C PRO A 218 6.82 -13.48 23.35
N GLN A 219 6.83 -12.59 22.35
CA GLN A 219 6.66 -11.16 22.55
C GLN A 219 5.17 -10.82 22.68
N ALA A 220 4.77 -10.35 23.87
CA ALA A 220 3.37 -10.05 24.19
C ALA A 220 2.72 -9.02 23.24
N SER A 221 3.48 -8.02 22.76
CA SER A 221 2.99 -7.00 21.83
C SER A 221 2.58 -7.59 20.48
N VAL A 222 3.33 -8.56 19.96
CA VAL A 222 3.00 -9.27 18.70
C VAL A 222 1.75 -10.13 18.90
N ALA A 223 1.72 -10.90 20.00
CA ALA A 223 0.58 -11.76 20.32
C ALA A 223 -0.72 -10.97 20.50
N GLU A 224 -0.66 -9.81 21.14
CA GLU A 224 -1.81 -8.95 21.34
C GLU A 224 -2.33 -8.34 20.04
N ARG A 225 -1.44 -7.81 19.18
CA ARG A 225 -1.83 -7.32 17.86
C ARG A 225 -2.47 -8.42 17.01
N ALA A 226 -1.95 -9.65 17.07
CA ALA A 226 -2.52 -10.78 16.35
C ALA A 226 -3.95 -11.10 16.80
N ARG A 227 -4.25 -11.05 18.12
CA ARG A 227 -5.61 -11.21 18.64
C ARG A 227 -6.53 -10.10 18.13
N GLN A 228 -6.11 -8.84 18.23
CA GLN A 228 -6.89 -7.70 17.76
C GLN A 228 -7.25 -7.81 16.27
N VAL A 229 -6.31 -8.28 15.43
CA VAL A 229 -6.57 -8.51 14.01
C VAL A 229 -7.60 -9.64 13.82
N LEU A 230 -7.49 -10.75 14.55
CA LEU A 230 -8.46 -11.85 14.44
C LEU A 230 -9.86 -11.43 14.90
N ASP A 231 -9.97 -10.73 16.02
CA ASP A 231 -11.25 -10.22 16.54
C ASP A 231 -11.91 -9.29 15.51
N ALA A 232 -11.12 -8.43 14.85
CA ALA A 232 -11.62 -7.57 13.79
C ALA A 232 -12.13 -8.37 12.58
N LEU A 233 -11.43 -9.44 12.18
CA LEU A 233 -11.87 -10.31 11.06
C LEU A 233 -13.15 -11.08 11.38
N GLU A 234 -13.38 -11.42 12.65
CA GLU A 234 -14.60 -12.10 13.10
C GLU A 234 -15.80 -11.15 13.16
N SER A 235 -15.59 -9.87 13.46
CA SER A 235 -16.66 -8.87 13.51
C SER A 235 -17.28 -8.50 12.16
N VAL A 236 -16.61 -8.84 11.05
CA VAL A 236 -17.01 -8.49 9.66
C VAL A 236 -17.66 -9.69 8.93
N SER A 237 -17.61 -10.89 9.53
CA SER A 237 -18.20 -12.13 8.97
C SER A 237 -19.66 -12.29 9.35
#